data_AF-A0A7S2PGG0-F1
#
_entry.id   AF-A0A7S2PGG0-F1
#
_cell.length_a   1.000
_cell.length_b   1.000
_cell.length_c   1.000
_cell.angle_alpha   90.00
_cell.angle_beta   90.00
_cell.angle_gamma   90.00
#
_symmetry.space_group_name_H-M   'P 1'
#
loop_
_entity.id
_entity.type
_entity.pdbx_description
1 polymer ?
#
loop_
_entity_poly.entity_id
_entity_poly.type
_entity_poly.pdbx_seq_one_letter_code
_entity_poly.pdbx_strand_id
1 'polypeptide(L)'
;MSEETSISDLLPLVAAALNDKAAADAAKELAAAREERDIPRKVEVIRSLNNGGDEDEDGDIVVYASGMFEDGQYARNTNLWDVTLEQNISNICRLADLRGCHICVGGGFPVASLDHTLPNNATFEGWINGEDRRQGISGDACEVSFCFCPHTIWLVILIHGWPREAWEAVIQEDDYDQDDQHVVHFLVENVAEQYPDATVEFKKVTFAIRSIHGALKRL
;
A
#
# COMPACT_ATOMS: atom_id res chain seq x y z
N MET A 1 -43.71 -39.72 32.85
CA MET A 1 -43.94 -39.92 31.40
C MET A 1 -42.95 -39.05 30.67
N SER A 2 -41.85 -39.63 30.22
CA SER A 2 -40.87 -38.96 29.37
C SER A 2 -41.40 -39.04 27.94
N GLU A 3 -41.75 -37.90 27.36
CA GLU A 3 -42.05 -37.81 25.93
C GLU A 3 -40.76 -38.13 25.17
N GLU A 4 -40.73 -39.29 24.51
CA GLU A 4 -39.69 -39.63 23.56
C GLU A 4 -39.87 -38.69 22.36
N THR A 5 -38.99 -37.68 22.24
CA THR A 5 -38.88 -36.86 21.03
C THR A 5 -38.65 -37.78 19.83
N SER A 6 -39.65 -37.84 18.95
CA SER A 6 -39.57 -38.64 17.73
C SER A 6 -38.55 -38.03 16.79
N ILE A 7 -37.79 -38.86 16.08
CA ILE A 7 -36.83 -38.42 15.05
C ILE A 7 -37.52 -37.52 14.00
N SER A 8 -38.82 -37.70 13.79
CA SER A 8 -39.65 -36.86 12.91
C SER A 8 -39.75 -35.41 13.38
N ASP A 9 -39.73 -35.16 14.69
CA ASP A 9 -39.86 -33.81 15.27
C ASP A 9 -38.56 -33.00 15.15
N LEU A 10 -37.43 -33.68 14.91
CA LEU A 10 -36.13 -33.07 14.70
C LEU A 10 -35.83 -32.76 13.22
N LEU A 11 -36.59 -33.32 12.27
CA LEU A 11 -36.36 -33.12 10.83
C LEU A 11 -36.38 -31.64 10.40
N PRO A 12 -37.32 -30.78 10.86
CA PRO A 12 -37.31 -29.37 10.50
C PRO A 12 -36.08 -28.63 11.04
N LEU A 13 -35.61 -29.00 12.24
CA LEU A 13 -34.44 -28.40 12.88
C LEU A 13 -33.15 -28.82 12.17
N VAL A 14 -33.04 -30.09 11.77
CA VAL A 14 -31.93 -30.62 10.98
C VAL A 14 -31.91 -29.98 9.59
N ALA A 15 -33.06 -29.82 8.94
CA ALA A 15 -33.16 -29.15 7.65
C ALA A 15 -32.73 -27.67 7.72
N ALA A 16 -33.13 -26.95 8.77
CA ALA A 16 -32.71 -25.57 9.00
C ALA A 16 -31.18 -25.48 9.20
N ALA A 17 -30.61 -26.33 10.07
CA ALA A 17 -29.18 -26.35 10.34
C ALA A 17 -28.34 -26.70 9.09
N LEU A 18 -28.83 -27.59 8.23
CA LEU A 18 -28.18 -27.92 6.96
C LEU A 18 -28.24 -26.75 5.97
N ASN A 19 -29.35 -26.01 5.93
CA ASN A 19 -29.49 -24.84 5.08
C ASN A 19 -28.58 -23.68 5.53
N ASP A 20 -28.51 -23.44 6.84
CA ASP A 20 -27.61 -22.43 7.42
C ASP A 20 -26.14 -22.76 7.13
N LYS A 21 -25.78 -24.04 7.25
CA LYS A 21 -24.44 -24.52 6.88
C LYS A 21 -24.15 -24.31 5.40
N ALA A 22 -25.09 -24.67 4.52
CA ALA A 22 -24.93 -24.47 3.08
C ALA A 22 -24.78 -22.98 2.72
N ALA A 23 -25.53 -22.10 3.38
CA ALA A 23 -25.41 -20.66 3.20
C ALA A 23 -24.05 -20.11 3.68
N ALA A 24 -23.54 -20.60 4.81
CA ALA A 24 -22.23 -20.23 5.33
C ALA A 24 -21.10 -20.71 4.41
N ASP A 25 -21.18 -21.95 3.94
CA ASP A 25 -20.21 -22.52 3.01
C ASP A 25 -20.21 -21.73 1.67
N ALA A 26 -21.39 -21.43 1.13
CA ALA A 26 -21.52 -20.60 -0.08
C ALA A 26 -21.00 -19.18 0.12
N ALA A 27 -21.21 -18.56 1.29
CA ALA A 27 -20.67 -17.23 1.60
C ALA A 27 -19.13 -17.25 1.67
N LYS A 28 -18.55 -18.32 2.24
CA LYS A 28 -17.10 -18.51 2.30
C LYS A 28 -16.51 -18.72 0.91
N GLU A 29 -17.11 -19.57 0.08
CA GLU A 29 -16.68 -19.77 -1.31
C GLU A 29 -16.79 -18.49 -2.13
N LEU A 30 -17.87 -17.71 -1.95
CA LEU A 30 -18.03 -16.42 -2.62
C LEU A 30 -16.98 -15.40 -2.17
N ALA A 31 -16.62 -15.38 -0.88
CA ALA A 31 -15.57 -14.51 -0.37
C ALA A 31 -14.21 -14.88 -0.96
N ALA A 32 -13.85 -16.16 -0.99
CA ALA A 32 -12.61 -16.64 -1.59
C ALA A 32 -12.56 -16.34 -3.11
N ALA A 33 -13.64 -16.59 -3.83
CA ALA A 33 -13.71 -16.31 -5.26
C ALA A 33 -13.62 -14.80 -5.58
N ARG A 34 -14.15 -13.93 -4.70
CA ARG A 34 -13.97 -12.48 -4.82
C ARG A 34 -12.53 -12.08 -4.57
N GLU A 35 -11.91 -12.64 -3.55
CA GLU A 35 -10.51 -12.37 -3.25
C GLU A 35 -9.60 -12.77 -4.42
N GLU A 36 -9.74 -13.98 -4.97
CA GLU A 36 -9.00 -14.44 -6.15
C GLU A 36 -9.21 -13.54 -7.38
N ARG A 37 -10.44 -13.06 -7.58
CA ARG A 37 -10.76 -12.12 -8.68
C ARG A 37 -10.12 -10.75 -8.49
N ASP A 38 -10.02 -10.29 -7.25
CA ASP A 38 -9.59 -8.93 -6.93
C ASP A 38 -8.06 -8.84 -6.80
N ILE A 39 -7.38 -9.93 -6.41
CA ILE A 39 -5.91 -10.02 -6.30
C ILE A 39 -5.18 -9.40 -7.50
N PRO A 40 -5.49 -9.77 -8.77
CA PRO A 40 -4.81 -9.20 -9.94
C PRO A 40 -4.95 -7.68 -10.09
N ARG A 41 -5.94 -7.06 -9.43
CA ARG A 41 -6.27 -5.63 -9.53
C ARG A 41 -5.79 -4.82 -8.34
N LYS A 42 -5.25 -5.46 -7.31
CA LYS A 42 -4.76 -4.78 -6.11
C LYS A 42 -3.50 -3.97 -6.41
N VAL A 43 -3.39 -2.82 -5.77
CA VAL A 43 -2.17 -2.03 -5.63
C VAL A 43 -1.87 -1.95 -4.14
N GLU A 44 -0.70 -2.38 -3.72
CA GLU A 44 -0.35 -2.51 -2.30
C GLU A 44 1.01 -1.89 -2.02
N VAL A 45 1.15 -1.29 -0.84
CA VAL A 45 2.47 -0.96 -0.27
C VAL A 45 2.76 -1.98 0.81
N ILE A 46 3.78 -2.79 0.57
CA ILE A 46 4.16 -3.89 1.45
C ILE A 46 5.59 -3.73 1.92
N ARG A 47 5.89 -4.28 3.08
CA ARG A 47 7.27 -4.57 3.48
C ARG A 47 7.55 -6.05 3.28
N SER A 48 8.63 -6.35 2.58
CA SER A 48 9.18 -7.69 2.43
C SER A 48 10.70 -7.57 2.47
N LEU A 49 11.36 -8.40 3.28
CA LEU A 49 12.82 -8.34 3.43
C LEU A 49 13.57 -8.98 2.24
N ASN A 50 12.91 -9.81 1.42
CA ASN A 50 13.54 -10.68 0.42
C ASN A 50 12.73 -10.84 -0.89
N ASN A 51 11.99 -9.81 -1.33
CA ASN A 51 11.07 -9.90 -2.47
C ASN A 51 11.79 -10.08 -3.84
N GLY A 52 12.25 -11.29 -4.16
CA GLY A 52 12.81 -11.65 -5.46
C GLY A 52 13.79 -12.83 -5.51
N GLY A 53 13.94 -13.61 -4.43
CA GLY A 53 14.89 -14.73 -4.35
C GLY A 53 14.31 -16.10 -4.66
N ASP A 54 13.33 -16.56 -3.87
CA ASP A 54 12.94 -17.97 -3.82
C ASP A 54 11.42 -18.16 -3.68
N GLU A 55 10.87 -19.20 -4.30
CA GLU A 55 9.43 -19.49 -4.43
C GLU A 55 8.74 -19.94 -3.12
N ASP A 56 9.45 -19.97 -1.98
CA ASP A 56 8.99 -20.55 -0.71
C ASP A 56 8.88 -19.56 0.46
N GLU A 57 8.88 -18.24 0.22
CA GLU A 57 8.93 -17.25 1.30
C GLU A 57 7.55 -16.71 1.72
N ASP A 58 6.82 -17.47 2.55
CA ASP A 58 5.77 -16.97 3.44
C ASP A 58 6.37 -16.14 4.62
N GLY A 59 7.43 -15.38 4.38
CA GLY A 59 8.10 -14.57 5.39
C GLY A 59 7.40 -13.22 5.58
N ASP A 60 6.80 -12.99 6.76
CA ASP A 60 6.28 -11.73 7.32
C ASP A 60 6.04 -10.57 6.32
N ILE A 61 5.17 -10.79 5.32
CA ILE A 61 4.72 -9.71 4.44
C ILE A 61 3.78 -8.82 5.26
N VAL A 62 4.20 -7.57 5.48
CA VAL A 62 3.36 -6.58 6.15
C VAL A 62 2.75 -5.68 5.09
N VAL A 63 1.43 -5.73 4.96
CA VAL A 63 0.67 -4.80 4.11
C VAL A 63 0.36 -3.55 4.91
N TYR A 64 0.96 -2.43 4.53
CA TYR A 64 0.73 -1.13 5.16
C TYR A 64 -0.45 -0.38 4.56
N ALA A 65 -0.63 -0.47 3.24
CA ALA A 65 -1.75 0.17 2.57
C ALA A 65 -2.13 -0.57 1.29
N SER A 66 -3.40 -0.49 0.92
CA SER A 66 -3.94 -1.17 -0.25
C SER A 66 -4.98 -0.30 -0.95
N GLY A 67 -5.08 -0.44 -2.27
CA GLY A 67 -6.15 0.12 -3.08
C GLY A 67 -6.43 -0.77 -4.28
N MET A 68 -7.54 -0.51 -4.97
CA MET A 68 -7.86 -1.20 -6.21
C MET A 68 -7.49 -0.33 -7.40
N PHE A 69 -6.79 -0.90 -8.38
CA PHE A 69 -6.41 -0.18 -9.58
C PHE A 69 -7.62 0.35 -10.35
N GLU A 70 -8.74 -0.40 -10.34
CA GLU A 70 -9.99 -0.03 -11.02
C GLU A 70 -10.73 1.14 -10.36
N ASP A 71 -10.52 1.36 -9.06
CA ASP A 71 -11.08 2.49 -8.30
C ASP A 71 -10.24 3.76 -8.46
N GLY A 72 -9.17 3.70 -9.26
CA GLY A 72 -8.36 4.86 -9.57
C GLY A 72 -9.09 5.90 -10.42
N GLN A 73 -8.46 7.06 -10.57
CA GLN A 73 -8.97 8.16 -11.36
C GLN A 73 -7.85 8.85 -12.10
N TYR A 74 -8.15 9.41 -13.28
CA TYR A 74 -7.19 10.29 -13.92
C TYR A 74 -6.94 11.53 -13.06
N ALA A 75 -5.68 11.90 -12.88
CA ALA A 75 -5.32 13.16 -12.26
C ALA A 75 -5.76 14.33 -13.18
N ARG A 76 -5.30 15.55 -12.88
CA ARG A 76 -5.46 16.70 -13.80
C ARG A 76 -4.74 16.53 -15.15
N ASN A 77 -4.13 15.36 -15.39
CA ASN A 77 -3.44 14.96 -16.61
C ASN A 77 -3.97 13.57 -17.01
N THR A 78 -4.42 13.42 -18.26
CA THR A 78 -4.99 12.18 -18.80
C THR A 78 -3.99 11.04 -18.94
N ASN A 79 -2.70 11.32 -18.78
CA ASN A 79 -1.64 10.31 -18.79
C ASN A 79 -1.24 9.86 -17.38
N LEU A 80 -1.91 10.35 -16.34
CA LEU A 80 -1.62 10.02 -14.94
C LEU A 80 -2.86 9.40 -14.30
N TRP A 81 -2.71 8.19 -13.75
CA TRP A 81 -3.77 7.47 -13.06
C TRP A 81 -3.44 7.34 -11.59
N ASP A 82 -4.26 7.97 -10.75
CA ASP A 82 -4.12 8.01 -9.31
C ASP A 82 -4.97 6.90 -8.68
N VAL A 83 -4.33 5.99 -7.97
CA VAL A 83 -4.97 4.99 -7.09
C VAL A 83 -4.85 5.48 -5.66
N THR A 84 -5.98 5.73 -5.00
CA THR A 84 -5.99 6.10 -3.58
C THR A 84 -5.72 4.86 -2.75
N LEU A 85 -4.85 4.99 -1.75
CA LEU A 85 -4.50 3.91 -0.85
C LEU A 85 -5.27 4.06 0.46
N GLU A 86 -5.83 2.95 0.94
CA GLU A 86 -6.42 2.84 2.26
C GLU A 86 -5.38 2.28 3.23
N GLN A 87 -5.13 3.02 4.32
CA GLN A 87 -4.17 2.63 5.33
C GLN A 87 -4.69 1.42 6.12
N ASN A 88 -3.84 0.42 6.31
CA ASN A 88 -4.11 -0.67 7.22
C ASN A 88 -3.88 -0.20 8.66
N ILE A 89 -4.97 0.02 9.40
CA ILE A 89 -4.92 0.50 10.79
C ILE A 89 -4.20 -0.50 11.72
N SER A 90 -4.20 -1.79 11.35
CA SER A 90 -3.49 -2.83 12.11
C SER A 90 -1.97 -2.75 11.94
N ASN A 91 -1.50 -2.15 10.83
CA ASN A 91 -0.10 -2.07 10.45
C ASN A 91 0.25 -0.61 10.12
N ILE A 92 0.62 0.16 11.14
CA ILE A 92 1.13 1.52 10.95
C ILE A 92 2.61 1.44 10.58
N CYS A 93 3.00 2.07 9.47
CA CYS A 93 4.40 2.12 9.05
C CYS A 93 5.15 3.13 9.92
N ARG A 94 6.25 2.72 10.54
CA ARG A 94 7.20 3.65 11.16
C ARG A 94 8.07 4.27 10.08
N LEU A 95 8.58 5.49 10.30
CA LEU A 95 9.49 6.13 9.35
C LEU A 95 10.74 5.28 9.10
N ALA A 96 11.28 4.63 10.14
CA ALA A 96 12.43 3.73 10.03
C ALA A 96 12.20 2.52 9.10
N ASP A 97 10.95 2.10 8.90
CA ASP A 97 10.62 0.93 8.10
C ASP A 97 10.46 1.26 6.60
N LEU A 98 10.47 2.55 6.24
CA LEU A 98 10.18 3.03 4.88
C LEU A 98 11.12 2.45 3.82
N ARG A 99 12.38 2.19 4.18
CA ARG A 99 13.40 1.61 3.30
C ARG A 99 13.03 0.20 2.82
N GLY A 100 12.30 -0.57 3.63
CA GLY A 100 11.89 -1.93 3.29
C GLY A 100 10.61 -2.02 2.47
N CYS A 101 10.07 -0.89 2.01
CA CYS A 101 8.75 -0.84 1.37
C CYS A 101 8.84 -0.99 -0.15
N HIS A 102 7.94 -1.80 -0.68
CA HIS A 102 7.69 -2.01 -2.10
C HIS A 102 6.30 -1.54 -2.48
N ILE A 103 6.18 -0.98 -3.67
CA ILE A 103 4.90 -0.81 -4.34
C ILE A 103 4.67 -2.04 -5.19
N CYS A 104 3.57 -2.74 -4.95
CA CYS A 104 3.20 -3.97 -5.62
C CYS A 104 1.88 -3.82 -6.38
N VAL A 105 1.73 -4.58 -7.46
CA VAL A 105 0.49 -4.70 -8.24
C VAL A 105 0.14 -6.17 -8.37
N GLY A 106 -1.15 -6.50 -8.45
CA GLY A 106 -1.59 -7.84 -8.83
C GLY A 106 -1.30 -8.94 -7.83
N GLY A 107 -1.32 -8.63 -6.52
CA GLY A 107 -1.10 -9.61 -5.47
C GLY A 107 0.37 -9.79 -5.07
N GLY A 108 1.12 -8.69 -5.00
CA GLY A 108 2.50 -8.73 -4.48
C GLY A 108 3.60 -8.60 -5.53
N PHE A 109 3.31 -8.43 -6.82
CA PHE A 109 4.36 -8.23 -7.84
C PHE A 109 4.98 -6.83 -7.69
N PRO A 110 6.26 -6.69 -7.31
CA PRO A 110 6.88 -5.39 -7.05
C PRO A 110 7.11 -4.62 -8.35
N VAL A 111 6.69 -3.35 -8.38
CA VAL A 111 6.87 -2.44 -9.51
C VAL A 111 7.79 -1.26 -9.20
N ALA A 112 7.95 -0.92 -7.92
CA ALA A 112 8.88 0.11 -7.44
C ALA A 112 9.33 -0.18 -5.99
N SER A 113 10.50 0.33 -5.62
CA SER A 113 11.06 0.23 -4.26
C SER A 113 11.56 1.59 -3.79
N LEU A 114 11.41 1.85 -2.49
CA LEU A 114 11.96 3.02 -1.82
C LEU A 114 13.46 2.86 -1.46
N ASP A 115 14.03 1.68 -1.63
CA ASP A 115 15.46 1.42 -1.50
C ASP A 115 16.05 0.93 -2.83
N HIS A 116 17.13 1.59 -3.25
CA HIS A 116 17.89 1.30 -4.46
C HIS A 116 18.68 -0.01 -4.38
N THR A 117 18.84 -0.58 -3.18
CA THR A 117 19.53 -1.86 -2.97
C THR A 117 18.60 -3.07 -3.18
N LEU A 118 17.29 -2.85 -3.27
CA LEU A 118 16.31 -3.92 -3.50
C LEU A 118 16.21 -4.28 -5.00
N PRO A 119 16.09 -5.58 -5.36
CA PRO A 119 16.18 -6.04 -6.74
C PRO A 119 14.91 -5.79 -7.58
N ASN A 120 15.09 -5.79 -8.91
CA ASN A 120 14.06 -6.01 -9.94
C ASN A 120 12.85 -5.07 -9.97
N ASN A 121 13.00 -3.79 -9.60
CA ASN A 121 11.93 -2.81 -9.65
C ASN A 121 12.41 -1.41 -10.08
N ALA A 122 11.47 -0.50 -10.33
CA ALA A 122 11.81 0.88 -10.68
C ALA A 122 12.61 1.54 -9.55
N THR A 123 13.74 2.15 -9.91
CA THR A 123 14.64 2.83 -8.97
C THR A 123 14.09 4.22 -8.65
N PHE A 124 14.26 4.63 -7.41
CA PHE A 124 14.01 6.00 -6.97
C PHE A 124 14.77 6.99 -7.87
N GLU A 125 14.05 7.99 -8.40
CA GLU A 125 14.57 9.00 -9.33
C GLU A 125 14.67 10.38 -8.70
N GLY A 126 13.75 10.70 -7.79
CA GLY A 126 13.69 12.02 -7.16
C GLY A 126 12.40 12.22 -6.38
N TRP A 127 12.23 13.41 -5.82
CA TRP A 127 11.09 13.68 -4.94
C TRP A 127 10.62 15.14 -5.04
N ILE A 128 9.38 15.37 -4.62
CA ILE A 128 8.76 16.70 -4.57
C ILE A 128 8.09 16.88 -3.20
N ASN A 129 8.37 18.02 -2.56
CA ASN A 129 7.63 18.47 -1.38
C ASN A 129 6.20 18.86 -1.77
N GLY A 130 5.19 18.35 -1.07
CA GLY A 130 3.77 18.57 -1.37
C GLY A 130 3.25 20.00 -1.11
N GLU A 131 4.12 20.93 -0.69
CA GLU A 131 3.80 22.31 -0.31
C GLU A 131 2.96 23.08 -1.33
N ASP A 132 3.14 22.82 -2.63
CA ASP A 132 2.45 23.57 -3.68
C ASP A 132 0.93 23.34 -3.73
N ARG A 133 0.37 22.40 -2.94
CA ARG A 133 -1.02 21.97 -3.14
C ARG A 133 -2.04 22.21 -2.04
N ARG A 134 -1.75 22.41 -0.74
CA ARG A 134 -2.84 22.61 0.26
C ARG A 134 -2.52 23.48 1.48
N GLN A 135 -3.33 24.54 1.64
CA GLN A 135 -3.73 25.13 2.93
C GLN A 135 -4.45 24.06 3.78
N GLY A 136 -4.00 23.81 5.02
CA GLY A 136 -4.78 23.04 6.01
C GLY A 136 -4.13 21.77 6.59
N ILE A 137 -2.88 21.44 6.23
CA ILE A 137 -2.12 20.42 6.94
C ILE A 137 -1.60 21.05 8.25
N SER A 138 -1.94 20.45 9.40
CA SER A 138 -1.44 20.88 10.71
C SER A 138 0.09 20.73 10.78
N GLY A 139 0.74 21.57 11.58
CA GLY A 139 2.20 21.71 11.60
C GLY A 139 3.01 20.48 12.04
N ASP A 140 2.35 19.35 12.33
CA ASP A 140 2.94 18.08 12.77
C ASP A 140 3.01 17.00 11.67
N ALA A 141 2.55 17.31 10.45
CA ALA A 141 2.59 16.40 9.32
C ALA A 141 3.17 17.02 8.04
N CYS A 142 3.90 16.22 7.26
CA CYS A 142 4.57 16.64 6.02
C CYS A 142 4.25 15.69 4.86
N GLU A 143 3.76 16.23 3.74
CA GLU A 143 3.46 15.44 2.53
C GLU A 143 4.68 15.42 1.60
N VAL A 144 5.11 14.21 1.23
CA VAL A 144 6.27 13.97 0.36
C VAL A 144 5.84 13.07 -0.80
N SER A 145 6.22 13.43 -2.02
CA SER A 145 5.98 12.63 -3.22
C SER A 145 7.29 12.06 -3.76
N PHE A 146 7.42 10.74 -3.87
CA PHE A 146 8.58 10.06 -4.46
C PHE A 146 8.30 9.63 -5.90
N CYS A 147 9.24 9.84 -6.81
CA CYS A 147 9.20 9.42 -8.21
C CYS A 147 10.13 8.22 -8.44
N PHE A 148 9.69 7.28 -9.28
CA PHE A 148 10.44 6.08 -9.65
C PHE A 148 10.58 5.93 -11.17
N CYS A 149 11.80 5.66 -11.64
CA CYS A 149 12.19 5.47 -13.04
C CYS A 149 12.48 3.98 -13.32
N PRO A 150 12.21 3.44 -14.52
CA PRO A 150 11.78 4.09 -15.77
C PRO A 150 10.27 4.16 -15.99
N HIS A 151 9.47 3.70 -15.02
CA HIS A 151 8.04 3.56 -15.17
C HIS A 151 7.24 4.82 -14.78
N THR A 152 7.92 5.86 -14.29
CA THR A 152 7.34 7.14 -13.84
C THR A 152 6.14 6.89 -12.91
N ILE A 153 6.39 6.08 -11.87
CA ILE A 153 5.45 5.84 -10.78
C ILE A 153 5.70 6.92 -9.73
N TRP A 154 4.64 7.43 -9.12
CA TRP A 154 4.74 8.36 -7.99
C TRP A 154 4.04 7.79 -6.77
N LEU A 155 4.69 7.86 -5.62
CA LEU A 155 4.09 7.53 -4.33
C LEU A 155 3.97 8.79 -3.49
N VAL A 156 2.77 9.10 -3.02
CA VAL A 156 2.54 10.19 -2.07
C VAL A 156 2.36 9.62 -0.68
N ILE A 157 3.18 10.12 0.25
CA ILE A 157 3.11 9.78 1.66
C ILE A 157 2.89 11.02 2.51
N LEU A 158 2.35 10.82 3.71
CA LEU A 158 2.26 11.82 4.77
C LEU A 158 3.05 11.30 5.97
N ILE A 159 4.06 12.05 6.39
CA ILE A 159 4.89 11.73 7.55
C ILE A 159 4.34 12.48 8.75
N HIS A 160 4.09 11.78 9.85
CA HIS A 160 3.57 12.33 11.11
C HIS A 160 4.61 12.28 12.21
N GLY A 161 4.44 13.11 13.25
CA GLY A 161 5.28 13.06 14.46
C GLY A 161 6.68 13.62 14.24
N TRP A 162 6.85 14.41 13.18
CA TRP A 162 8.11 15.02 12.80
C TRP A 162 7.94 16.52 12.61
N PRO A 163 8.66 17.37 13.38
CA PRO A 163 8.50 18.81 13.32
C PRO A 163 9.05 19.37 12.01
N ARG A 164 8.13 19.88 11.19
CA ARG A 164 8.37 20.48 9.87
C ARG A 164 9.49 21.54 9.83
N GLU A 165 9.57 22.37 10.86
CA GLU A 165 10.54 23.47 10.94
C GLU A 165 12.00 22.97 10.94
N ALA A 166 12.25 21.77 11.47
CA ALA A 166 13.57 21.16 11.44
C ALA A 166 13.96 20.64 10.04
N TRP A 167 12.99 20.32 9.19
CA TRP A 167 13.21 19.78 7.85
C TRP A 167 13.41 20.87 6.79
N GLU A 168 12.64 21.95 6.87
CA GLU A 168 12.80 23.11 5.98
C GLU A 168 14.20 23.69 6.08
N ALA A 169 14.76 23.75 7.30
CA ALA A 169 16.14 24.17 7.53
C ALA A 169 17.16 23.23 6.89
N VAL A 170 16.98 21.90 7.04
CA VAL A 170 17.95 20.93 6.51
C VAL A 170 17.94 20.86 4.98
N ILE A 171 16.77 20.89 4.32
CA ILE A 171 16.73 20.91 2.85
C ILE A 171 17.32 22.21 2.30
N GLN A 172 17.09 23.34 2.98
CA GLN A 172 17.62 24.64 2.56
C GLN A 172 19.12 24.79 2.86
N GLU A 173 19.63 24.14 3.91
CA GLU A 173 21.05 24.17 4.28
C GLU A 173 21.91 23.15 3.52
N ASP A 174 21.41 21.93 3.28
CA ASP A 174 22.20 20.83 2.70
C ASP A 174 22.15 20.74 1.16
N ASP A 175 21.45 21.65 0.48
CA ASP A 175 21.36 21.68 -1.00
C ASP A 175 20.96 20.29 -1.57
N TYR A 176 20.03 19.61 -0.87
CA TYR A 176 19.43 18.36 -1.35
C TYR A 176 18.62 18.67 -2.62
N ASP A 177 19.32 18.68 -3.75
CA ASP A 177 18.72 18.86 -5.07
C ASP A 177 17.60 17.83 -5.26
N GLN A 178 16.58 18.19 -6.05
CA GLN A 178 15.44 17.30 -6.35
C GLN A 178 15.86 15.98 -7.01
N ASP A 179 17.12 15.89 -7.46
CA ASP A 179 17.78 14.75 -8.07
C ASP A 179 18.54 13.87 -7.05
N ASP A 180 18.58 14.24 -5.76
CA ASP A 180 19.41 13.56 -4.79
C ASP A 180 18.75 12.27 -4.27
N GLN A 181 19.36 11.14 -4.64
CA GLN A 181 18.89 9.77 -4.40
C GLN A 181 18.87 9.39 -2.90
N HIS A 182 19.28 10.32 -2.03
CA HIS A 182 19.54 10.09 -0.62
C HIS A 182 18.40 10.55 0.31
N VAL A 183 17.30 11.13 -0.19
CA VAL A 183 16.22 11.61 0.69
C VAL A 183 15.62 10.50 1.56
N VAL A 184 15.37 9.30 1.00
CA VAL A 184 14.82 8.18 1.78
C VAL A 184 15.82 7.70 2.83
N HIS A 185 17.10 7.66 2.46
CA HIS A 185 18.18 7.32 3.38
C HIS A 185 18.28 8.34 4.52
N PHE A 186 18.19 9.63 4.21
CA PHE A 186 18.21 10.69 5.20
C PHE A 186 17.01 10.59 6.16
N LEU A 187 15.79 10.39 5.63
CA LEU A 187 14.58 10.16 6.43
C LEU A 187 14.72 8.97 7.38
N VAL A 188 15.26 7.85 6.89
CA VAL A 188 15.35 6.62 7.67
C VAL A 188 16.51 6.64 8.67
N GLU A 189 17.67 7.15 8.28
CA GLU A 189 18.89 7.05 9.09
C GLU A 189 19.09 8.25 10.02
N ASN A 190 18.59 9.44 9.67
CA ASN A 190 18.79 10.65 10.48
C ASN A 190 17.49 11.06 11.17
N VAL A 191 16.40 11.14 10.42
CA VAL A 191 15.12 11.63 10.97
C VAL A 191 14.50 10.59 11.90
N ALA A 192 14.42 9.33 11.48
CA ALA A 192 13.82 8.29 12.31
C ALA A 192 14.61 7.99 13.59
N GLU A 193 15.92 8.27 13.62
CA GLU A 193 16.73 8.18 14.85
C GLU A 193 16.34 9.29 15.85
N GLN A 194 16.18 10.52 15.37
CA GLN A 194 15.80 11.66 16.21
C GLN A 194 14.33 11.63 16.63
N TYR A 195 13.46 11.10 15.77
CA TYR A 195 12.01 11.02 15.95
C TYR A 195 11.54 9.57 15.79
N PRO A 196 11.82 8.69 16.77
CA PRO A 196 11.54 7.25 16.67
C PRO A 196 10.04 6.92 16.62
N ASP A 197 9.19 7.85 17.04
CA ASP A 197 7.74 7.74 17.03
C ASP A 197 7.13 8.28 15.72
N ALA A 198 7.94 8.78 14.79
CA ALA A 198 7.45 9.26 13.49
C ALA A 198 6.86 8.10 12.67
N THR A 199 5.70 8.35 12.06
CA THR A 199 4.95 7.36 11.28
C THR A 199 4.69 7.85 9.87
N VAL A 200 4.39 6.91 8.98
CA VAL A 200 4.12 7.15 7.57
C VAL A 200 2.72 6.65 7.24
N GLU A 201 1.94 7.53 6.63
CA GLU A 201 0.66 7.22 6.02
C GLU A 201 0.79 7.25 4.51
N PHE A 202 0.42 6.16 3.83
CA PHE A 202 0.46 6.07 2.37
C PHE A 202 -0.85 6.59 1.79
N LYS A 203 -0.79 7.65 0.98
CA LYS A 203 -1.99 8.34 0.48
C LYS A 203 -2.46 7.82 -0.87
N LYS A 204 -1.54 7.74 -1.83
CA LYS A 204 -1.86 7.33 -3.20
C LYS A 204 -0.63 6.92 -4.00
N VAL A 205 -0.86 6.11 -5.03
CA VAL A 205 0.12 5.80 -6.09
C VAL A 205 -0.39 6.38 -7.40
N THR A 206 0.44 7.13 -8.10
CA THR A 206 0.16 7.60 -9.46
C THR A 206 1.00 6.83 -10.46
N PHE A 207 0.36 6.31 -11.49
CA PHE A 207 1.04 5.63 -12.60
C PHE A 207 1.05 6.54 -13.83
N ALA A 208 2.21 6.69 -14.48
CA ALA A 208 2.27 7.29 -15.80
C ALA A 208 1.85 6.27 -16.87
N ILE A 209 0.76 6.58 -17.56
CA ILE A 209 0.08 5.66 -18.45
C ILE A 209 0.03 6.28 -19.82
N ARG A 210 0.93 5.83 -20.70
CA ARG A 210 0.87 6.16 -22.13
C ARG A 210 -0.23 5.38 -22.86
N SER A 211 -0.66 4.22 -22.34
CA SER A 211 -1.79 3.44 -22.86
C SER A 211 -2.22 2.31 -21.90
N ILE A 212 -3.29 2.52 -21.13
CA ILE A 212 -3.86 1.52 -20.18
C ILE A 212 -4.42 0.26 -20.88
N HIS A 213 -4.52 0.26 -22.21
CA HIS A 213 -5.13 -0.83 -22.97
C HIS A 213 -4.41 -2.18 -22.81
N GLY A 214 -3.14 -2.21 -22.40
CA GLY A 214 -2.37 -3.45 -22.20
C GLY A 214 -2.59 -4.10 -20.83
N ALA A 215 -2.64 -3.32 -19.76
CA ALA A 215 -2.75 -3.81 -18.38
C ALA A 215 -4.19 -4.27 -18.06
N LEU A 216 -5.21 -3.54 -18.52
CA LEU A 216 -6.62 -3.94 -18.36
C LEU A 216 -7.01 -5.17 -19.20
N LYS A 217 -6.26 -5.50 -20.27
CA LYS A 217 -6.54 -6.66 -21.14
C LYS A 217 -5.94 -7.98 -20.63
N ARG A 218 -5.04 -7.93 -19.65
CA ARG A 218 -4.47 -9.11 -19.01
C ARG A 218 -5.16 -9.46 -17.68
N LEU A 219 -6.19 -8.69 -17.31
CA LEU A 219 -7.12 -8.94 -16.21
C LEU A 219 -8.40 -9.60 -16.71
#